data_AF-A0A0Q6V9S4-F1
#
_entry.id   AF-A0A0Q6V9S4-F1
#
_cell.length_a   1.000
_cell.length_b   1.000
_cell.length_c   1.000
_cell.angle_alpha   90.00
_cell.angle_beta   90.00
_cell.angle_gamma   90.00
#
_symmetry.space_group_name_H-M   'P 1'
#
loop_
_entity.id
_entity.type
_entity.pdbx_description
1 polymer ?
#
loop_
_entity_poly.entity_id
_entity_poly.type
_entity_poly.pdbx_seq_one_letter_code
_entity_poly.pdbx_strand_id
1 'polypeptide(L)'
;MIAIVTILFAFPLGFFLRSHLAANVAYAVAYLWAFVFQGVYLTRMWVGGDDSAFPKDPDTMPVGYGLVCCAIFGVGFGLVALGHRVASRRHSKAPAHA
;
A
#
# COMPACT_ATOMS: atom_id res chain seq x y z
N MET A 1 -8.68 2.13 -4.49
CA MET A 1 -8.09 3.18 -3.62
C MET A 1 -6.73 2.76 -3.04
N ILE A 2 -6.63 1.55 -2.49
CA ILE A 2 -5.37 1.01 -1.92
C ILE A 2 -4.18 1.02 -2.89
N ALA A 3 -4.41 0.78 -4.19
CA ALA A 3 -3.36 0.81 -5.22
C ALA A 3 -2.80 2.23 -5.42
N ILE A 4 -3.67 3.24 -5.43
CA ILE A 4 -3.28 4.65 -5.57
C ILE A 4 -2.42 5.07 -4.38
N VAL A 5 -2.87 4.78 -3.15
CA VAL A 5 -2.10 5.06 -1.93
C VAL A 5 -0.76 4.33 -1.95
N THR A 6 -0.73 3.09 -2.42
CA THR A 6 0.52 2.33 -2.55
C THR A 6 1.49 3.00 -3.51
N ILE A 7 1.06 3.39 -4.70
CA ILE A 7 1.93 4.04 -5.69
C ILE A 7 2.42 5.41 -5.18
N LEU A 8 1.53 6.21 -4.60
CA LEU A 8 1.84 7.57 -4.16
C LEU A 8 2.71 7.62 -2.91
N PHE A 9 2.56 6.67 -1.97
CA PHE A 9 3.24 6.75 -0.68
C PHE A 9 4.37 5.74 -0.52
N ALA A 10 4.30 4.53 -1.09
CA ALA A 10 5.29 3.50 -0.82
C ALA A 10 6.71 3.92 -1.22
N PHE A 11 6.88 4.39 -2.47
CA PHE A 11 8.19 4.81 -2.95
C PHE A 11 8.71 6.08 -2.25
N PRO A 12 7.92 7.16 -2.10
CA PRO A 12 8.37 8.36 -1.40
C PRO A 12 8.70 8.12 0.07
N LEU A 13 7.92 7.31 0.80
CA LEU A 13 8.22 6.96 2.19
C LEU A 13 9.55 6.24 2.30
N GLY A 14 9.82 5.26 1.43
CA GLY A 14 11.12 4.60 1.37
C GLY A 14 12.26 5.54 1.04
N PHE A 15 12.03 6.51 0.16
CA PHE A 15 13.05 7.45 -0.31
C PHE A 15 13.39 8.55 0.71
N PHE A 16 12.38 9.14 1.38
CA PHE A 16 12.59 10.29 2.28
C PHE A 16 12.89 9.88 3.72
N LEU A 17 12.39 8.74 4.19
CA LEU A 17 12.59 8.32 5.58
C LEU A 17 13.94 7.61 5.75
N ARG A 18 14.71 8.09 6.72
CA ARG A 18 16.03 7.56 7.06
C ARG A 18 15.95 6.20 7.76
N SER A 19 14.85 5.93 8.48
CA SER A 19 14.60 4.65 9.16
C SER A 19 13.71 3.75 8.30
N HIS A 20 14.24 2.58 7.92
CA HIS A 20 13.49 1.56 7.17
C HIS A 20 12.26 1.06 7.94
N LEU A 21 12.37 0.92 9.27
CA LEU A 21 11.23 0.55 10.11
C LEU A 21 10.14 1.63 10.10
N ALA A 22 10.53 2.91 10.22
CA ALA A 22 9.56 4.01 10.17
C ALA A 22 8.87 4.08 8.81
N ALA A 23 9.59 3.86 7.70
CA ALA A 23 9.02 3.83 6.36
C ALA A 23 7.99 2.70 6.18
N ASN A 24 8.32 1.50 6.65
CA ASN A 24 7.42 0.35 6.60
C ASN A 24 6.18 0.53 7.47
N VAL A 25 6.34 1.05 8.69
CA VAL A 25 5.20 1.32 9.60
C VAL A 25 4.31 2.42 9.03
N ALA A 26 4.88 3.52 8.53
CA ALA A 26 4.11 4.61 7.92
C ALA A 26 3.34 4.11 6.69
N TYR A 27 3.98 3.30 5.84
CA TYR A 27 3.31 2.68 4.69
C TYR A 27 2.17 1.76 5.14
N ALA A 28 2.41 0.89 6.13
CA ALA A 28 1.39 -0.03 6.64
C ALA A 28 0.18 0.71 7.23
N VAL A 29 0.40 1.79 7.97
CA VAL A 29 -0.67 2.64 8.51
C VAL A 29 -1.47 3.32 7.39
N ALA A 30 -0.80 3.91 6.40
CA ALA A 30 -1.47 4.54 5.27
C ALA A 30 -2.27 3.53 4.43
N TYR A 31 -1.69 2.34 4.20
CA TYR A 31 -2.36 1.24 3.52
C TYR A 31 -3.59 0.74 4.30
N LEU A 32 -3.46 0.55 5.62
CA LEU A 32 -4.55 0.10 6.48
C LEU A 32 -5.71 1.11 6.47
N TRP A 33 -5.41 2.40 6.62
CA TRP A 33 -6.42 3.45 6.53
C TRP A 33 -7.16 3.40 5.18
N ALA A 34 -6.41 3.30 4.08
CA ALA A 34 -7.00 3.24 2.75
C ALA A 34 -7.84 1.96 2.54
N PHE A 35 -7.41 0.83 3.11
CA PHE A 35 -8.13 -0.44 3.04
C PHE A 35 -9.46 -0.35 3.79
N VAL A 36 -9.46 0.18 5.02
CA VAL A 36 -10.67 0.39 5.82
C VAL A 36 -11.64 1.33 5.12
N PHE A 37 -11.14 2.46 4.61
CA PHE A 37 -11.99 3.43 3.93
C PHE A 37 -12.53 2.89 2.59
N GLN A 38 -11.76 2.04 1.90
CA GLN A 38 -12.22 1.33 0.70
C GLN A 38 -13.41 0.41 1.03
N GLY A 39 -13.39 -0.24 2.20
CA GLY A 39 -14.50 -1.04 2.70
C GLY A 39 -15.81 -0.23 2.79
N VAL A 40 -15.77 1.01 3.26
CA VAL A 40 -16.95 1.88 3.33
C VAL A 40 -17.57 2.13 1.95
N TYR A 41 -16.75 2.38 0.93
CA TYR A 41 -17.24 2.56 -0.44
C TYR A 41 -17.80 1.27 -1.03
N LEU A 42 -17.13 0.14 -0.82
CA LEU A 42 -17.58 -1.15 -1.31
C LEU A 42 -18.90 -1.56 -0.66
N THR A 43 -19.06 -1.33 0.64
CA THR A 43 -20.35 -1.54 1.32
C THR A 43 -21.45 -0.65 0.73
N ARG A 44 -21.14 0.62 0.46
CA ARG A 44 -22.11 1.53 -0.17
C ARG A 44 -22.50 1.07 -1.58
N MET A 45 -21.54 0.60 -2.37
CA MET A 45 -21.77 0.04 -3.72
C MET A 45 -22.60 -1.24 -3.66
N TRP A 46 -22.30 -2.12 -2.70
CA TRP A 46 -23.03 -3.36 -2.46
C TRP A 46 -24.49 -3.11 -2.07
N VAL A 47 -24.75 -2.13 -1.19
CA VAL A 47 -26.12 -1.67 -0.87
C VAL A 47 -26.79 -1.04 -2.10
N GLY A 48 -26.03 -0.37 -2.95
CA GLY A 48 -26.48 0.18 -4.23
C GLY A 48 -26.73 -0.85 -5.34
N GLY A 49 -26.48 -2.13 -5.07
CA GLY A 49 -26.74 -3.24 -5.99
C GLY A 49 -25.52 -3.78 -6.75
N ASP A 50 -24.36 -3.14 -6.63
CA ASP A 50 -23.10 -3.60 -7.25
C ASP A 50 -22.39 -4.60 -6.34
N ASP A 51 -22.47 -5.88 -6.71
CA ASP A 51 -21.91 -7.03 -5.99
C ASP A 51 -20.66 -7.61 -6.65
N SER A 52 -20.05 -6.87 -7.58
CA SER A 52 -18.84 -7.30 -8.31
C SER A 52 -17.65 -7.62 -7.40
N ALA A 53 -17.49 -6.88 -6.29
CA ALA A 53 -16.40 -7.08 -5.33
C ALA A 53 -16.77 -8.07 -4.20
N PHE A 54 -18.04 -8.17 -3.86
CA PHE A 54 -18.56 -8.99 -2.77
C PHE A 54 -19.85 -9.69 -3.24
N PRO A 55 -19.76 -10.98 -3.62
CA PRO A 55 -20.91 -11.77 -4.01
C PRO A 55 -21.99 -11.74 -2.91
N LYS A 56 -23.27 -11.69 -3.31
CA LYS A 56 -24.41 -11.79 -2.37
C LYS A 56 -24.57 -13.18 -1.78
N ASP A 57 -24.03 -14.20 -2.45
CA ASP A 57 -24.05 -15.57 -1.98
C ASP A 57 -23.12 -15.72 -0.76
N PRO A 58 -23.66 -16.03 0.44
CA PRO A 58 -22.87 -16.14 1.66
C PRO A 58 -21.88 -17.32 1.65
N ASP A 59 -22.09 -18.32 0.79
CA ASP A 59 -21.19 -19.47 0.67
C ASP A 59 -20.01 -19.18 -0.27
N THR A 60 -20.09 -18.09 -1.05
CA THR A 60 -19.02 -17.67 -1.96
C THR A 60 -18.07 -16.70 -1.27
N MET A 61 -16.96 -17.23 -0.75
CA MET A 61 -15.93 -16.39 -0.14
C MET A 61 -15.15 -15.58 -1.19
N PRO A 62 -15.00 -14.24 -1.06
CA PRO A 62 -14.35 -13.38 -2.04
C PRO A 62 -12.81 -13.47 -1.97
N VAL A 63 -12.26 -14.68 -2.16
CA VAL A 63 -10.82 -14.97 -2.05
C VAL A 63 -10.00 -14.13 -3.04
N GLY A 64 -10.52 -13.90 -4.26
CA GLY A 64 -9.85 -13.11 -5.29
C GLY A 64 -9.56 -11.67 -4.84
N TYR A 65 -10.53 -11.01 -4.21
CA TYR A 65 -10.36 -9.65 -3.70
C TYR A 65 -9.31 -9.61 -2.57
N GLY A 66 -9.39 -10.54 -1.61
CA GLY A 66 -8.41 -10.66 -0.54
C GLY A 66 -6.98 -10.87 -1.08
N LEU A 67 -6.83 -11.72 -2.09
CA LEU A 67 -5.55 -12.03 -2.71
C LEU A 67 -4.97 -10.81 -3.45
N VAL A 68 -5.81 -10.04 -4.15
CA VAL A 68 -5.42 -8.77 -4.78
C VAL A 68 -4.94 -7.76 -3.72
N CYS A 69 -5.66 -7.63 -2.60
CA CYS A 69 -5.24 -6.77 -1.50
C CYS A 69 -3.89 -7.21 -0.91
N CYS A 70 -3.69 -8.51 -0.66
CA CYS A 70 -2.41 -9.03 -0.19
C CYS A 70 -1.27 -8.76 -1.17
N ALA A 71 -1.52 -8.93 -2.47
CA ALA A 71 -0.53 -8.65 -3.51
C ALA A 71 -0.12 -7.18 -3.54
N ILE A 72 -1.08 -6.24 -3.51
CA ILE A 72 -0.80 -4.80 -3.48
C ILE A 72 0.00 -4.41 -2.24
N PHE A 73 -0.35 -4.98 -1.08
CA PHE A 73 0.38 -4.76 0.17
C PHE A 73 1.85 -5.21 0.06
N GLY A 74 2.09 -6.41 -0.49
CA GLY A 74 3.44 -6.93 -0.72
C GLY A 74 4.24 -6.07 -1.71
N VAL A 75 3.61 -5.64 -2.82
CA VAL A 75 4.23 -4.74 -3.80
C VAL A 75 4.64 -3.43 -3.15
N GLY A 76 3.81 -2.88 -2.26
CA GLY A 76 4.15 -1.64 -1.56
C GLY A 76 5.37 -1.76 -0.66
N PHE A 77 5.53 -2.85 0.09
CA PHE A 77 6.79 -3.07 0.84
C PHE A 77 8.01 -3.17 -0.09
N GLY A 78 7.86 -3.81 -1.25
CA GLY A 78 8.89 -3.82 -2.28
C GLY A 78 9.27 -2.40 -2.73
N LEU A 79 8.28 -1.54 -2.99
CA LEU A 79 8.49 -0.15 -3.37
C LEU A 79 9.16 0.68 -2.25
N VAL A 80 8.78 0.47 -0.99
CA VAL A 80 9.44 1.11 0.17
C VAL A 80 10.93 0.69 0.23
N ALA A 81 11.21 -0.61 0.11
CA ALA A 81 12.57 -1.12 0.13
C ALA A 81 13.41 -0.58 -1.05
N LEU A 82 12.81 -0.47 -2.25
CA LEU A 82 13.45 0.13 -3.42
C LEU A 82 13.75 1.62 -3.20
N GLY A 83 12.79 2.40 -2.69
CA GLY A 83 12.99 3.81 -2.35
C GLY A 83 14.14 3.99 -1.37
N HIS A 84 14.21 3.15 -0.34
CA HIS A 84 15.27 3.19 0.67
C HIS A 84 16.63 2.84 0.09
N ARG A 85 16.70 1.83 -0.80
CA ARG A 85 17.93 1.47 -1.52
C ARG A 85 18.42 2.58 -2.44
N VAL A 86 17.53 3.33 -3.07
CA VAL A 86 17.89 4.49 -3.91
C VAL A 86 18.40 5.64 -3.03
N ALA A 87 17.74 5.92 -1.90
CA ALA A 87 18.16 6.97 -0.96
C ALA A 87 19.54 6.68 -0.35
N SER A 88 19.81 5.45 0.10
CA SER A 88 21.10 5.07 0.67
C SER A 88 22.24 5.19 -0.36
N ARG A 89 22.00 4.78 -1.61
CA ARG A 89 22.95 4.95 -2.72
C ARG A 89 23.26 6.41 -3.03
N ARG A 90 22.29 7.32 -2.87
CA ARG A 90 22.52 8.77 -3.06
C ARG A 90 23.32 9.35 -1.90
N HIS A 91 23.03 8.96 -0.66
CA HIS A 91 23.78 9.41 0.51
C HIS A 91 25.25 8.95 0.51
N SER A 92 25.55 7.73 0.04
CA SER A 92 26.94 7.25 -0.08
C SER A 92 27.73 7.92 -1.23
N LYS A 93 27.04 8.62 -2.14
CA LYS A 93 27.66 9.37 -3.24
C LYS A 93 27.76 10.88 -2.96
N ALA A 94 27.24 11.37 -1.83
CA ALA A 94 27.52 12.73 -1.40
C ALA A 94 29.02 12.83 -1.09
N PRO A 95 29.81 13.56 -1.88
CA PRO A 95 31.23 13.70 -1.62
C PRO A 95 31.40 14.40 -0.27
N ALA A 96 32.33 13.90 0.54
CA ALA A 96 32.90 14.68 1.62
C ALA A 96 33.62 15.89 0.99
N HIS A 97 32.91 17.02 0.87
CA HIS A 97 33.53 18.30 0.60
C HIS A 97 33.41 19.19 1.84
N ALA A 98 34.58 19.70 2.24
CA ALA A 98 34.95 20.56 3.35
C ALA A 98 35.15 19.85 4.70
#